data_AF-A0A7C3QTB4-F1
#
_entry.id   AF-A0A7C3QTB4-F1
#
_cell.length_a   1.000
_cell.length_b   1.000
_cell.length_c   1.000
_cell.angle_alpha   90.00
_cell.angle_beta   90.00
_cell.angle_gamma   90.00
#
_symmetry.space_group_name_H-M   'P 1'
#
loop_
_entity.id
_entity.type
_entity.pdbx_description
1 polymer ?
#
loop_
_entity_poly.entity_id
_entity_poly.type
_entity_poly.pdbx_seq_one_letter_code
_entity_poly.pdbx_strand_id
1 'polypeptide(L)'
;MFVHTADLHIGAFSSEPLSGASVKAFLDIVEYVRESGIKYLVISGDLFERPKLENYSLLRTVVKELRKLRESGVHVIGVSGSHDISVKGSDFVHVLRDAGLIHLTKHEEVSEGLLLEPLELGDYVFYGVPGFKRGVEAKLLADGRVRFKNIDEVKKPVVVLAHTSVKFYGYDPSDFESRYGRVFIAGDEWLRNLPDKVVYVALGHIHYPLPLSHEFRLRAAYAGAPVGRDKNDLRETHELKRMGFKRRFLVVEPGEELPRVRSVWSDFGVEVVNERISFTNLSEVLNYVKRLAKDMHGDFKVLLINLTNVDPEKLGRILY
;
A
#
# COMPACT_ATOMS: atom_id res chain seq x y z
N MET A 1 -3.32 0.92 -19.82
CA MET A 1 -2.86 1.68 -18.63
C MET A 1 -3.67 1.25 -17.42
N PHE A 2 -3.07 1.30 -16.22
CA PHE A 2 -3.76 1.01 -14.97
C PHE A 2 -3.21 1.88 -13.83
N VAL A 3 -4.01 2.06 -12.78
CA VAL A 3 -3.56 2.68 -11.52
C VAL A 3 -3.10 1.57 -10.57
N HIS A 4 -1.93 1.74 -9.95
CA HIS A 4 -1.38 0.84 -8.95
C HIS A 4 -1.25 1.57 -7.60
N THR A 5 -1.90 1.01 -6.58
CA THR A 5 -1.76 1.40 -5.16
C THR A 5 -1.60 0.14 -4.30
N ALA A 6 -1.23 0.30 -3.03
CA ALA A 6 -1.09 -0.78 -2.06
C ALA A 6 -1.21 -0.23 -0.63
N ASP A 7 -1.35 -1.11 0.36
CA ASP A 7 -1.15 -0.76 1.78
C ASP A 7 -1.99 0.44 2.24
N LEU A 8 -3.27 0.44 1.83
CA LEU A 8 -4.23 1.48 2.20
C LEU A 8 -4.52 1.45 3.71
N HIS A 9 -4.45 0.27 4.33
CA HIS A 9 -4.64 0.03 5.76
C HIS A 9 -5.87 0.75 6.30
N ILE A 10 -7.01 0.60 5.60
CA ILE A 10 -8.25 1.23 6.02
C ILE A 10 -8.61 0.75 7.42
N GLY A 11 -8.84 1.70 8.33
CA GLY A 11 -9.11 1.42 9.74
C GLY A 11 -7.88 1.30 10.64
N ALA A 12 -6.68 1.68 10.18
CA ALA A 12 -5.46 1.68 11.00
C ALA A 12 -5.52 2.61 12.22
N PHE A 13 -6.05 3.82 12.02
CA PHE A 13 -6.21 4.79 13.08
C PHE A 13 -7.65 4.75 13.61
N SER A 14 -7.81 4.68 14.93
CA SER A 14 -9.12 4.64 15.59
C SER A 14 -9.63 6.01 16.04
N SER A 15 -8.72 6.97 16.24
CA SER A 15 -9.03 8.27 16.82
C SER A 15 -9.29 9.32 15.76
N GLU A 16 -10.40 10.05 15.91
CA GLU A 16 -10.69 11.22 15.09
C GLU A 16 -9.66 12.34 15.32
N PRO A 17 -9.32 13.14 14.29
CA PRO A 17 -9.81 13.04 12.92
C PRO A 17 -9.09 11.98 12.07
N LEU A 18 -7.96 11.44 12.53
CA LEU A 18 -7.04 10.63 11.72
C LEU A 18 -7.65 9.30 11.24
N SER A 19 -8.65 8.77 11.95
CA SER A 19 -9.44 7.60 11.55
C SER A 19 -10.04 7.67 10.14
N GLY A 20 -10.32 8.88 9.64
CA GLY A 20 -10.83 9.09 8.28
C GLY A 20 -9.75 9.13 7.18
N ALA A 21 -8.48 9.25 7.52
CA ALA A 21 -7.40 9.58 6.57
C ALA A 21 -7.20 8.52 5.48
N SER A 22 -7.16 7.24 5.86
CA SER A 22 -7.00 6.13 4.90
C SER A 22 -8.17 6.04 3.91
N VAL A 23 -9.39 6.33 4.37
CA VAL A 23 -10.57 6.35 3.48
C VAL A 23 -10.52 7.57 2.57
N LYS A 24 -10.15 8.75 3.08
CA LYS A 24 -9.96 9.94 2.24
C LYS A 24 -8.92 9.69 1.14
N ALA A 25 -7.80 9.04 1.47
CA ALA A 25 -6.79 8.65 0.48
C ALA A 25 -7.35 7.70 -0.59
N PHE A 26 -8.16 6.71 -0.19
CA PHE A 26 -8.88 5.85 -1.14
C PHE A 26 -9.82 6.66 -2.03
N LEU A 27 -10.59 7.61 -1.49
CA LEU A 27 -11.49 8.48 -2.25
C LEU A 27 -10.73 9.30 -3.31
N ASP A 28 -9.57 9.86 -2.96
CA ASP A 28 -8.75 10.64 -3.90
C ASP A 28 -8.24 9.78 -5.07
N ILE A 29 -7.86 8.53 -4.78
CA ILE A 29 -7.45 7.56 -5.80
C ILE A 29 -8.65 7.18 -6.69
N VAL A 30 -9.82 6.92 -6.09
CA VAL A 30 -11.05 6.62 -6.83
C VAL A 30 -11.43 7.77 -7.76
N GLU A 31 -11.39 9.01 -7.27
CA GLU A 31 -11.71 10.19 -8.07
C GLU A 31 -10.74 10.31 -9.25
N TYR A 32 -9.43 10.17 -8.98
CA TYR A 32 -8.42 10.16 -10.04
C TYR A 32 -8.68 9.10 -11.12
N VAL A 33 -9.01 7.86 -10.72
CA VAL A 33 -9.33 6.78 -11.66
C VAL A 33 -10.53 7.16 -12.52
N ARG A 34 -11.58 7.75 -11.92
CA ARG A 34 -12.79 8.17 -12.64
C ARG A 34 -12.53 9.30 -13.63
N GLU A 35 -11.76 10.31 -13.22
CA GLU A 35 -11.43 11.47 -14.07
C GLU A 35 -10.47 11.11 -15.21
N SER A 36 -9.53 10.20 -14.97
CA SER A 36 -8.53 9.80 -15.98
C SER A 36 -9.06 8.85 -17.07
N GLY A 37 -10.24 8.27 -16.89
CA GLY A 37 -10.81 7.27 -17.80
C GLY A 37 -10.10 5.91 -17.77
N ILE A 38 -9.13 5.71 -16.87
CA ILE A 38 -8.41 4.44 -16.69
C ILE A 38 -9.38 3.36 -16.19
N LYS A 39 -9.34 2.18 -16.81
CA LYS A 39 -10.30 1.08 -16.56
C LYS A 39 -9.86 0.05 -15.53
N TYR A 40 -8.67 0.19 -14.95
CA TYR A 40 -8.11 -0.79 -14.03
C TYR A 40 -7.49 -0.08 -12.81
N LEU A 41 -7.96 -0.45 -11.62
CA LEU A 41 -7.37 -0.09 -10.33
C LEU A 41 -6.79 -1.36 -9.69
N VAL A 42 -5.48 -1.42 -9.55
CA VAL A 42 -4.72 -2.51 -8.94
C VAL A 42 -4.38 -2.15 -7.50
N ILE A 43 -4.75 -3.02 -6.55
CA ILE A 43 -4.50 -2.90 -5.12
C ILE A 43 -3.64 -4.08 -4.66
N SER A 44 -2.34 -3.84 -4.44
CA SER A 44 -1.34 -4.90 -4.15
C SER A 44 -1.31 -5.31 -2.68
N GLY A 45 -2.48 -5.58 -2.10
CA GLY A 45 -2.67 -6.04 -0.72
C GLY A 45 -2.80 -4.94 0.33
N ASP A 46 -3.17 -5.39 1.53
CA ASP A 46 -3.44 -4.60 2.73
C ASP A 46 -4.42 -3.44 2.46
N LEU A 47 -5.57 -3.78 1.87
CA LEU A 47 -6.69 -2.84 1.71
C LEU A 47 -7.23 -2.40 3.08
N PHE A 48 -7.33 -3.35 4.00
CA PHE A 48 -7.79 -3.13 5.37
C PHE A 48 -6.68 -3.43 6.38
N GLU A 49 -6.61 -2.66 7.47
CA GLU A 49 -5.68 -2.92 8.59
C GLU A 49 -5.98 -4.26 9.28
N ARG A 50 -7.25 -4.68 9.28
CA ARG A 50 -7.69 -5.93 9.89
C ARG A 50 -8.61 -6.68 8.95
N PRO A 51 -8.68 -8.02 9.06
CA PRO A 51 -9.60 -8.82 8.25
C PRO A 51 -11.07 -8.42 8.45
N LYS A 52 -11.38 -7.83 9.62
CA LYS A 52 -12.68 -7.26 9.97
C LYS A 52 -12.46 -5.86 10.53
N LEU A 53 -13.09 -4.87 9.90
CA LEU A 53 -13.24 -3.52 10.42
C LEU A 53 -14.37 -3.45 11.45
N GLU A 54 -14.09 -2.76 12.56
CA GLU A 54 -15.08 -2.41 13.57
C GLU A 54 -15.87 -1.14 13.16
N ASN A 55 -15.28 -0.27 12.35
CA ASN A 55 -15.91 0.97 11.89
C ASN A 55 -16.71 0.74 10.58
N TYR A 56 -18.00 0.46 10.75
CA TYR A 56 -18.94 0.23 9.63
C TYR A 56 -19.17 1.45 8.73
N SER A 57 -18.95 2.68 9.22
CA SER A 57 -19.09 3.90 8.41
C SER A 57 -18.01 3.97 7.33
N LEU A 58 -16.77 3.65 7.70
CA LEU A 58 -15.64 3.54 6.75
C LEU A 58 -15.93 2.44 5.71
N LEU A 59 -16.34 1.25 6.17
CA LEU A 59 -16.69 0.15 5.27
C LEU A 59 -17.80 0.52 4.28
N ARG A 60 -18.86 1.17 4.75
CA ARG A 60 -19.98 1.61 3.89
C ARG A 60 -19.51 2.59 2.81
N THR A 61 -18.59 3.48 3.15
CA THR A 61 -18.00 4.43 2.19
C THR A 61 -17.18 3.69 1.12
N VAL A 62 -16.32 2.76 1.54
CA VAL A 62 -15.51 1.94 0.62
C VAL A 62 -16.40 1.14 -0.33
N VAL A 63 -17.40 0.43 0.20
CA VAL A 63 -18.35 -0.36 -0.60
C VAL A 63 -19.10 0.52 -1.62
N LYS A 64 -19.54 1.71 -1.20
CA LYS A 64 -20.24 2.65 -2.08
C LYS A 64 -19.38 3.08 -3.26
N GLU A 65 -18.11 3.43 -3.02
CA GLU A 65 -17.22 3.89 -4.07
C GLU A 65 -16.76 2.75 -4.99
N LEU A 66 -16.49 1.55 -4.45
CA LEU A 66 -16.23 0.37 -5.27
C LEU A 66 -17.42 0.03 -6.18
N ARG A 67 -18.65 0.19 -5.69
CA ARG A 67 -19.86 0.01 -6.51
C ARG A 67 -19.90 1.01 -7.66
N LYS A 68 -19.62 2.28 -7.41
CA LYS A 68 -19.58 3.31 -8.47
C LYS A 68 -18.50 3.04 -9.50
N LEU A 69 -17.32 2.57 -9.07
CA LEU A 69 -16.25 2.15 -9.98
C LEU A 69 -16.71 1.02 -10.90
N ARG A 70 -17.35 -0.01 -10.33
CA ARG A 70 -17.92 -1.10 -11.12
C ARG A 70 -18.97 -0.59 -12.10
N GLU A 71 -19.88 0.27 -11.67
CA GLU A 71 -20.93 0.87 -12.50
C GLU A 71 -20.36 1.72 -13.66
N SER A 72 -19.17 2.30 -13.50
CA SER A 72 -18.46 3.03 -14.58
C SER A 72 -17.55 2.16 -15.45
N GLY A 73 -17.57 0.84 -15.25
CA GLY A 73 -16.79 -0.13 -16.00
C GLY A 73 -15.31 -0.18 -15.61
N VAL A 74 -14.96 0.26 -14.39
CA VAL A 74 -13.61 0.10 -13.84
C VAL A 74 -13.50 -1.25 -13.14
N HIS A 75 -12.50 -2.04 -13.51
CA HIS A 75 -12.12 -3.26 -12.81
C HIS A 75 -11.19 -2.93 -11.64
N VAL A 76 -11.60 -3.31 -10.44
CA VAL A 76 -10.73 -3.27 -9.25
C VAL A 76 -10.14 -4.65 -9.06
N ILE A 77 -8.82 -4.78 -9.12
CA ILE A 77 -8.09 -6.05 -9.00
C ILE A 77 -7.27 -6.00 -7.72
N GLY A 78 -7.31 -7.06 -6.93
CA GLY A 78 -6.56 -7.14 -5.69
C GLY A 78 -5.89 -8.48 -5.46
N VAL A 79 -4.86 -8.46 -4.62
CA VAL A 79 -4.30 -9.63 -3.98
C VAL A 79 -4.44 -9.44 -2.46
N SER A 80 -4.64 -10.50 -1.69
CA SER A 80 -4.72 -10.38 -0.24
C SER A 80 -3.35 -10.09 0.36
N GLY A 81 -3.25 -9.05 1.19
CA GLY A 81 -2.06 -8.80 2.00
C GLY A 81 -2.12 -9.49 3.37
N SER A 82 -1.06 -9.33 4.17
CA SER A 82 -0.91 -10.01 5.45
C SER A 82 -1.93 -9.58 6.52
N HIS A 83 -2.51 -8.38 6.36
CA HIS A 83 -3.54 -7.80 7.21
C HIS A 83 -4.96 -8.15 6.79
N ASP A 84 -5.17 -8.40 5.49
CA ASP A 84 -6.48 -8.73 4.96
C ASP A 84 -6.95 -10.15 5.34
N ILE A 85 -6.01 -11.08 5.58
CA ILE A 85 -6.30 -12.52 5.64
C ILE A 85 -6.85 -12.97 7.00
N SER A 86 -8.00 -13.65 6.96
CA SER A 86 -8.50 -14.48 8.04
C SER A 86 -8.33 -15.99 7.75
N VAL A 87 -8.13 -16.80 8.80
CA VAL A 87 -7.88 -18.26 8.68
C VAL A 87 -9.01 -19.03 7.95
N LYS A 88 -10.21 -18.45 7.85
CA LYS A 88 -11.40 -19.09 7.26
C LYS A 88 -12.00 -18.33 6.07
N GLY A 89 -11.28 -17.36 5.48
CA GLY A 89 -11.79 -16.55 4.35
C GLY A 89 -13.02 -15.69 4.69
N SER A 90 -13.28 -15.47 5.97
CA SER A 90 -14.39 -14.67 6.51
C SER A 90 -14.06 -13.17 6.59
N ASP A 91 -13.15 -12.71 5.76
CA ASP A 91 -12.60 -11.36 5.77
C ASP A 91 -13.20 -10.47 4.69
N PHE A 92 -13.06 -9.15 4.89
CA PHE A 92 -13.79 -8.21 4.06
C PHE A 92 -13.35 -8.18 2.61
N VAL A 93 -12.09 -8.49 2.28
CA VAL A 93 -11.68 -8.56 0.87
C VAL A 93 -12.40 -9.71 0.14
N HIS A 94 -12.61 -10.86 0.80
CA HIS A 94 -13.40 -11.96 0.25
C HIS A 94 -14.89 -11.61 0.13
N VAL A 95 -15.45 -10.89 1.11
CA VAL A 95 -16.84 -10.38 1.01
C VAL A 95 -17.00 -9.42 -0.17
N LEU A 96 -16.04 -8.51 -0.39
CA LEU A 96 -16.05 -7.59 -1.53
C LEU A 96 -15.93 -8.35 -2.85
N ARG A 97 -15.13 -9.42 -2.90
CA ARG A 97 -15.04 -10.32 -4.05
C ARG A 97 -16.37 -10.99 -4.35
N ASP A 98 -17.00 -11.58 -3.34
CA ASP A 98 -18.26 -12.31 -3.51
C ASP A 98 -19.41 -11.37 -3.90
N ALA A 99 -19.34 -10.09 -3.49
CA ALA A 99 -20.24 -9.03 -3.95
C ALA A 99 -19.94 -8.52 -5.37
N GLY A 100 -18.86 -9.00 -6.02
CA GLY A 100 -18.42 -8.58 -7.34
C GLY A 100 -17.86 -7.15 -7.39
N LEU A 101 -17.36 -6.63 -6.27
CA LEU A 101 -16.81 -5.28 -6.15
C LEU A 101 -15.29 -5.24 -6.37
N ILE A 102 -14.60 -6.35 -6.13
CA ILE A 102 -13.16 -6.53 -6.37
C ILE A 102 -12.95 -7.90 -7.01
N HIS A 103 -12.06 -7.98 -8.00
CA HIS A 103 -11.55 -9.24 -8.54
C HIS A 103 -10.29 -9.64 -7.77
N LEU A 104 -10.39 -10.61 -6.87
CA LEU A 104 -9.22 -11.15 -6.16
C LEU A 104 -8.53 -12.23 -6.98
N THR A 105 -7.22 -12.11 -7.13
CA THR A 105 -6.36 -13.17 -7.67
C THR A 105 -6.41 -14.41 -6.78
N LYS A 106 -6.33 -15.60 -7.39
CA LYS A 106 -6.36 -16.88 -6.67
C LYS A 106 -5.01 -17.59 -6.72
N HIS A 107 -4.81 -18.49 -5.76
CA HIS A 107 -3.66 -19.37 -5.70
C HIS A 107 -4.09 -20.70 -5.06
N GLU A 108 -3.35 -21.74 -5.38
CA GLU A 108 -3.43 -23.05 -4.73
C GLU A 108 -2.15 -23.29 -3.93
N GLU A 109 -2.28 -23.62 -2.64
CA GLU A 109 -1.18 -24.17 -1.84
C GLU A 109 -1.01 -25.65 -2.21
N VAL A 110 0.12 -25.98 -2.83
CA VAL A 110 0.47 -27.35 -3.22
C VAL A 110 1.67 -27.84 -2.41
N SER A 111 1.92 -29.15 -2.36
CA SER A 111 3.01 -29.75 -1.57
C SER A 111 4.39 -29.13 -1.85
N GLU A 112 4.59 -28.63 -3.07
CA GLU A 112 5.86 -28.06 -3.55
C GLU A 112 5.93 -26.53 -3.49
N GLY A 113 4.88 -25.82 -3.05
CA GLY A 113 4.85 -24.36 -2.98
C GLY A 113 3.51 -23.73 -3.35
N LEU A 114 3.55 -22.59 -4.06
CA LEU A 114 2.35 -21.89 -4.53
C LEU A 114 2.18 -22.04 -6.03
N LEU A 115 0.97 -22.37 -6.46
CA LEU A 115 0.55 -22.30 -7.85
C LEU A 115 -0.41 -21.12 -8.02
N LEU A 116 0.03 -20.09 -8.75
CA LEU A 116 -0.75 -18.88 -8.99
C LEU A 116 -1.74 -19.10 -10.15
N GLU A 117 -3.01 -18.76 -9.95
CA GLU A 117 -4.04 -18.90 -10.99
C GLU A 117 -4.15 -17.64 -11.86
N PRO A 118 -4.37 -17.79 -13.17
CA PRO A 118 -4.64 -16.65 -14.05
C PRO A 118 -6.01 -16.05 -13.77
N LEU A 119 -6.06 -14.72 -13.72
CA LEU A 119 -7.28 -13.93 -13.72
C LEU A 119 -7.32 -13.06 -14.99
N GLU A 120 -8.06 -13.49 -16.00
CA GLU A 120 -8.21 -12.75 -17.25
C GLU A 120 -9.29 -11.68 -17.13
N LEU A 121 -8.92 -10.41 -17.33
CA LEU A 121 -9.83 -9.26 -17.25
C LEU A 121 -9.44 -8.20 -18.29
N GLY A 122 -10.35 -7.98 -19.25
CA GLY A 122 -10.14 -7.00 -20.32
C GLY A 122 -8.86 -7.28 -21.10
N ASP A 123 -7.93 -6.34 -21.07
CA ASP A 123 -6.70 -6.34 -21.87
C ASP A 123 -5.54 -7.09 -21.19
N TYR A 124 -5.72 -7.54 -19.95
CA TYR A 124 -4.65 -8.11 -19.13
C TYR A 124 -5.01 -9.49 -18.56
N VAL A 125 -3.97 -10.24 -18.23
CA VAL A 125 -4.07 -11.37 -17.30
C VAL A 125 -3.32 -11.03 -16.03
N PHE A 126 -3.96 -11.25 -14.89
CA PHE A 126 -3.41 -10.96 -13.58
C PHE A 126 -3.05 -12.24 -12.85
N TYR A 127 -1.90 -12.25 -12.19
CA TYR A 127 -1.52 -13.27 -11.20
C TYR A 127 -1.22 -12.57 -9.87
N GLY A 128 -1.44 -13.24 -8.75
CA GLY A 128 -1.27 -12.64 -7.44
C GLY A 128 -0.44 -13.48 -6.50
N VAL A 129 0.64 -12.92 -5.96
CA VAL A 129 1.38 -13.49 -4.83
C VAL A 129 0.82 -12.88 -3.53
N PRO A 130 0.07 -13.66 -2.73
CA PRO A 130 -0.51 -13.16 -1.48
C PRO A 130 0.58 -12.86 -0.44
N GLY A 131 0.31 -11.87 0.41
CA GLY A 131 1.14 -11.60 1.57
C GLY A 131 0.73 -12.50 2.73
N PHE A 132 1.56 -13.48 3.09
CA PHE A 132 1.28 -14.32 4.23
C PHE A 132 1.87 -13.73 5.51
N LYS A 133 1.24 -14.05 6.65
CA LYS A 133 1.81 -13.71 7.95
C LYS A 133 3.18 -14.40 8.09
N ARG A 134 4.15 -13.67 8.65
CA ARG A 134 5.54 -14.13 8.88
C ARG A 134 6.39 -14.30 7.59
N GLY A 135 5.96 -13.75 6.46
CA GLY A 135 6.79 -13.70 5.25
C GLY A 135 7.02 -15.07 4.59
N VAL A 136 6.03 -15.97 4.68
CA VAL A 136 6.11 -17.31 4.08
C VAL A 136 6.25 -17.22 2.56
N GLU A 137 5.54 -16.28 1.95
CA GLU A 137 5.60 -16.01 0.51
C GLU A 137 7.00 -15.58 0.07
N ALA A 138 7.67 -14.72 0.84
CA ALA A 138 9.03 -14.28 0.52
C ALA A 138 10.00 -15.48 0.48
N LYS A 139 9.87 -16.41 1.44
CA LYS A 139 10.65 -17.65 1.44
C LYS A 139 10.33 -18.54 0.24
N LEU A 140 9.05 -18.71 -0.10
CA LEU A 140 8.64 -19.53 -1.25
C LEU A 140 9.14 -18.95 -2.57
N LEU A 141 9.12 -17.62 -2.72
CA LEU A 141 9.71 -16.94 -3.87
C LEU A 141 11.22 -17.13 -3.95
N ALA A 142 11.94 -16.93 -2.83
CA ALA A 142 13.38 -17.12 -2.76
C ALA A 142 13.81 -18.55 -3.09
N ASP A 143 13.02 -19.55 -2.70
CA ASP A 143 13.29 -20.96 -2.97
C ASP A 143 12.84 -21.39 -4.39
N GLY A 144 12.32 -20.49 -5.23
CA GLY A 144 11.82 -20.82 -6.58
C GLY A 144 10.54 -21.68 -6.57
N ARG A 145 9.77 -21.64 -5.47
CA ARG A 145 8.60 -22.49 -5.21
C ARG A 145 7.27 -21.78 -5.52
N VAL A 146 7.30 -20.73 -6.33
CA VAL A 146 6.10 -20.03 -6.83
C VAL A 146 6.01 -20.22 -8.34
N ARG A 147 4.94 -20.86 -8.81
CA ARG A 147 4.73 -21.23 -10.21
C ARG A 147 3.48 -20.56 -10.77
N PHE A 148 3.50 -20.24 -12.06
CA PHE A 148 2.36 -19.65 -12.77
C PHE A 148 1.60 -20.75 -13.52
N LYS A 149 0.31 -20.93 -13.22
CA LYS A 149 -0.56 -21.88 -13.92
C LYS A 149 -0.84 -21.36 -15.34
N ASN A 150 -0.60 -22.20 -16.34
CA ASN A 150 -0.94 -21.97 -17.76
C ASN A 150 -0.35 -20.67 -18.37
N ILE A 151 0.77 -20.16 -17.85
CA ILE A 151 1.38 -18.90 -18.34
C ILE A 151 1.78 -18.96 -19.82
N ASP A 152 2.19 -20.13 -20.30
CA ASP A 152 2.58 -20.35 -21.69
C ASP A 152 1.40 -20.24 -22.66
N GLU A 153 0.17 -20.46 -22.18
CA GLU A 153 -1.07 -20.35 -22.97
C GLU A 153 -1.60 -18.92 -23.03
N VAL A 154 -1.17 -18.04 -22.11
CA VAL A 154 -1.65 -16.65 -22.01
C VAL A 154 -1.24 -15.84 -23.24
N LYS A 155 -2.20 -15.20 -23.91
CA LYS A 155 -1.94 -14.37 -25.12
C LYS A 155 -1.90 -12.86 -24.85
N LYS A 156 -2.25 -12.44 -23.64
CA LYS A 156 -2.35 -11.04 -23.22
C LYS A 156 -1.15 -10.64 -22.34
N PRO A 157 -0.82 -9.34 -22.24
CA PRO A 157 0.17 -8.88 -21.28
C PRO A 157 -0.18 -9.28 -19.85
N VAL A 158 0.81 -9.76 -19.10
CA VAL A 158 0.63 -10.23 -17.72
C VAL A 158 1.07 -9.17 -16.71
N VAL A 159 0.21 -8.91 -15.73
CA VAL A 159 0.52 -8.07 -14.57
C VAL A 159 0.52 -8.95 -13.31
N VAL A 160 1.61 -8.91 -12.55
CA VAL A 160 1.71 -9.65 -11.28
C VAL A 160 1.47 -8.69 -10.13
N LEU A 161 0.48 -8.95 -9.29
CA LEU A 161 0.33 -8.28 -8.00
C LEU A 161 1.10 -9.08 -6.97
N ALA A 162 1.97 -8.46 -6.18
CA ALA A 162 2.73 -9.18 -5.17
C ALA A 162 2.87 -8.36 -3.89
N HIS A 163 2.35 -8.90 -2.79
CA HIS A 163 2.47 -8.27 -1.48
C HIS A 163 3.64 -8.92 -0.71
N THR A 164 4.86 -8.46 -1.00
CA THR A 164 6.09 -9.05 -0.45
C THR A 164 7.29 -8.09 -0.52
N SER A 165 8.41 -8.44 0.12
CA SER A 165 9.66 -7.68 0.13
C SER A 165 10.70 -8.25 -0.85
N VAL A 166 10.94 -7.54 -1.95
CA VAL A 166 11.87 -7.92 -3.02
C VAL A 166 12.79 -6.76 -3.37
N LYS A 167 14.08 -7.05 -3.49
CA LYS A 167 15.05 -6.11 -4.06
C LYS A 167 14.79 -5.99 -5.57
N PHE A 168 15.03 -4.82 -6.15
CA PHE A 168 14.96 -4.62 -7.60
C PHE A 168 15.96 -3.53 -8.01
N TYR A 169 16.17 -3.34 -9.31
CA TYR A 169 17.26 -2.53 -9.86
C TYR A 169 17.49 -1.18 -9.13
N GLY A 170 18.56 -1.11 -8.32
CA GLY A 170 18.97 0.08 -7.57
C GLY A 170 18.18 0.37 -6.28
N TYR A 171 17.30 -0.52 -5.84
CA TYR A 171 16.46 -0.36 -4.66
C TYR A 171 16.50 -1.60 -3.77
N ASP A 172 16.91 -1.37 -2.53
CA ASP A 172 17.01 -2.40 -1.52
C ASP A 172 16.07 -2.10 -0.34
N PRO A 173 14.91 -2.77 -0.25
CA PRO A 173 14.03 -2.60 0.89
C PRO A 173 14.67 -2.95 2.23
N SER A 174 15.78 -3.70 2.27
CA SER A 174 16.48 -3.95 3.54
C SER A 174 17.11 -2.71 4.16
N ASP A 175 17.29 -1.63 3.39
CA ASP A 175 17.69 -0.34 3.95
C ASP A 175 16.64 0.21 4.95
N PHE A 176 15.42 -0.32 4.88
CA PHE A 176 14.30 0.00 5.78
C PHE A 176 13.99 -1.16 6.75
N GLU A 177 14.96 -2.06 6.98
CA GLU A 177 14.87 -3.25 7.84
C GLU A 177 14.26 -3.02 9.22
N SER A 178 14.67 -1.92 9.86
CA SER A 178 14.17 -1.55 11.19
C SER A 178 12.66 -1.33 11.24
N ARG A 179 12.01 -1.19 10.08
CA ARG A 179 10.59 -0.86 9.93
C ARG A 179 9.76 -2.03 9.38
N TYR A 180 10.28 -2.81 8.42
CA TYR A 180 9.53 -3.88 7.74
C TYR A 180 9.92 -5.31 8.14
N GLY A 181 10.85 -5.48 9.09
CA GLY A 181 11.31 -6.79 9.56
C GLY A 181 12.48 -7.34 8.75
N ARG A 182 12.94 -8.57 9.06
CA ARG A 182 14.19 -9.16 8.52
C ARG A 182 13.99 -10.13 7.34
N VAL A 183 12.76 -10.38 6.91
CA VAL A 183 12.49 -11.38 5.86
C VAL A 183 12.44 -10.67 4.52
N PHE A 184 13.60 -10.59 3.87
CA PHE A 184 13.73 -10.12 2.49
C PHE A 184 14.06 -11.29 1.59
N ILE A 185 13.56 -11.24 0.36
CA ILE A 185 14.17 -12.03 -0.70
C ILE A 185 15.57 -11.46 -0.92
N ALA A 186 16.60 -12.28 -0.66
CA ALA A 186 17.98 -11.93 -0.88
C ALA A 186 18.24 -11.87 -2.40
N GLY A 187 18.00 -10.70 -2.99
CA GLY A 187 18.22 -10.44 -4.42
C GLY A 187 16.94 -10.26 -5.21
N ASP A 188 17.08 -9.76 -6.44
CA ASP A 188 16.04 -9.56 -7.45
C ASP A 188 15.89 -10.77 -8.39
N GLU A 189 16.46 -11.93 -8.04
CA GLU A 189 16.47 -13.14 -8.88
C GLU A 189 15.08 -13.56 -9.32
N TRP A 190 14.08 -13.51 -8.43
CA TRP A 190 12.70 -13.80 -8.79
C TRP A 190 12.19 -12.86 -9.89
N LEU A 191 12.46 -11.55 -9.78
CA LEU A 191 12.03 -10.56 -10.77
C LEU A 191 12.77 -10.73 -12.10
N ARG A 192 14.05 -11.13 -12.07
CA ARG A 192 14.85 -11.40 -13.28
C ARG A 192 14.41 -12.67 -14.01
N ASN A 193 13.86 -13.65 -13.29
CA ASN A 193 13.42 -14.95 -13.83
C ASN A 193 11.91 -15.02 -14.09
N LEU A 194 11.21 -13.87 -14.15
CA LEU A 194 9.80 -13.85 -14.51
C LEU A 194 9.60 -14.26 -15.97
N PRO A 195 8.49 -14.95 -16.30
CA PRO A 195 8.13 -15.24 -17.68
C PRO A 195 8.10 -13.97 -18.55
N ASP A 196 8.54 -14.05 -19.80
CA ASP A 196 8.68 -12.89 -20.71
C ASP A 196 7.39 -12.07 -20.88
N LYS A 197 6.23 -12.73 -20.75
CA LYS A 197 4.90 -12.12 -20.86
C LYS A 197 4.55 -11.21 -19.68
N VAL A 198 5.30 -11.28 -18.57
CA VAL A 198 5.11 -10.41 -17.41
C VAL A 198 5.65 -9.02 -17.73
N VAL A 199 4.73 -8.09 -17.97
CA VAL A 199 5.05 -6.71 -18.35
C VAL A 199 5.24 -5.79 -17.14
N TYR A 200 4.66 -6.14 -15.99
CA TYR A 200 4.77 -5.35 -14.76
C TYR A 200 4.47 -6.17 -13.50
N VAL A 201 5.16 -5.84 -12.41
CA VAL A 201 4.97 -6.35 -11.05
C VAL A 201 4.56 -5.20 -10.14
N ALA A 202 3.30 -5.21 -9.74
CA ALA A 202 2.71 -4.28 -8.80
C ALA A 202 3.04 -4.74 -7.37
N LEU A 203 4.06 -4.12 -6.75
CA LEU A 203 4.52 -4.49 -5.41
C LEU A 203 3.79 -3.69 -4.32
N GLY A 204 3.32 -4.39 -3.28
CA GLY A 204 2.88 -3.85 -1.98
C GLY A 204 3.72 -4.41 -0.83
N HIS A 205 3.33 -4.19 0.42
CA HIS A 205 4.02 -4.58 1.68
C HIS A 205 5.05 -3.56 2.18
N ILE A 206 5.87 -2.99 1.28
CA ILE A 206 6.77 -1.89 1.65
C ILE A 206 5.99 -0.58 1.57
N HIS A 207 5.77 0.06 2.72
CA HIS A 207 5.01 1.30 2.78
C HIS A 207 5.79 2.49 2.21
N TYR A 208 7.12 2.43 2.16
CA TYR A 208 7.94 3.48 1.56
C TYR A 208 7.85 3.44 0.03
N PRO A 209 7.57 4.57 -0.64
CA PRO A 209 7.45 4.59 -2.10
C PRO A 209 8.82 4.39 -2.77
N LEU A 210 8.93 3.35 -3.61
CA LEU A 210 10.16 3.04 -4.35
C LEU A 210 9.84 2.71 -5.82
N PRO A 211 10.48 3.33 -6.82
CA PRO A 211 11.51 4.37 -6.70
C PRO A 211 10.93 5.76 -6.39
N LEU A 212 11.76 6.65 -5.82
CA LEU A 212 11.46 8.08 -5.65
C LEU A 212 11.78 8.86 -6.93
N SER A 213 10.89 8.80 -7.92
CA SER A 213 10.97 9.60 -9.14
C SER A 213 9.58 10.02 -9.60
N HIS A 214 9.47 11.16 -10.30
CA HIS A 214 8.21 11.56 -10.95
C HIS A 214 7.80 10.58 -12.05
N GLU A 215 8.79 10.06 -12.78
CA GLU A 215 8.59 9.10 -13.86
C GLU A 215 9.81 8.18 -13.98
N PHE A 216 9.58 6.90 -14.31
CA PHE A 216 10.64 5.91 -14.50
C PHE A 216 10.17 4.77 -15.40
N ARG A 217 11.12 3.98 -15.91
CA ARG A 217 10.85 2.78 -16.71
C ARG A 217 11.42 1.55 -16.01
N LEU A 218 10.59 0.85 -15.25
CA LEU A 218 10.96 -0.35 -14.50
C LEU A 218 9.79 -1.33 -14.48
N ARG A 219 10.08 -2.63 -14.55
CA ARG A 219 9.06 -3.70 -14.47
C ARG A 219 8.47 -3.89 -13.08
N ALA A 220 9.02 -3.27 -12.04
CA ALA A 220 8.50 -3.39 -10.68
C ALA A 220 8.61 -2.05 -9.95
N ALA A 221 7.66 -1.79 -9.04
CA ALA A 221 7.72 -0.67 -8.12
C ALA A 221 6.82 -0.91 -6.92
N TYR A 222 7.22 -0.37 -5.76
CA TYR A 222 6.37 -0.21 -4.60
C TYR A 222 5.60 1.10 -4.72
N ALA A 223 4.27 1.05 -4.78
CA ALA A 223 3.46 2.26 -4.71
C ALA A 223 3.73 3.03 -3.40
N GLY A 224 3.97 2.27 -2.33
CA GLY A 224 4.01 2.75 -0.95
C GLY A 224 2.59 2.89 -0.39
N ALA A 225 2.50 3.06 0.93
CA ALA A 225 1.23 3.32 1.59
C ALA A 225 0.81 4.78 1.39
N PRO A 226 -0.43 5.08 0.95
CA PRO A 226 -0.92 6.44 0.78
C PRO A 226 -0.92 7.27 2.08
N VAL A 227 -1.20 6.64 3.22
CA VAL A 227 -1.14 7.26 4.55
C VAL A 227 -0.20 6.48 5.48
N GLY A 228 -0.26 5.14 5.39
CA GLY A 228 0.36 4.22 6.34
C GLY A 228 -0.56 3.85 7.50
N ARG A 229 -0.02 3.10 8.45
CA ARG A 229 -0.80 2.49 9.54
C ARG A 229 -0.37 2.89 10.95
N ASP A 230 0.83 3.43 11.10
CA ASP A 230 1.38 3.74 12.42
C ASP A 230 2.22 5.03 12.46
N LYS A 231 2.78 5.33 13.63
CA LYS A 231 3.62 6.52 13.84
C LYS A 231 4.90 6.53 12.98
N ASN A 232 5.42 5.38 12.59
CA ASN A 232 6.63 5.28 11.79
C ASN A 232 6.33 5.66 10.34
N ASP A 233 5.20 5.22 9.80
CA ASP A 233 4.74 5.68 8.48
C ASP A 233 4.44 7.18 8.46
N LEU A 234 3.85 7.71 9.53
CA LEU A 234 3.63 9.16 9.64
C LEU A 234 4.97 9.92 9.69
N ARG A 235 5.97 9.39 10.39
CA ARG A 235 7.33 9.95 10.39
C ARG A 235 7.97 9.90 9.00
N GLU A 236 7.78 8.81 8.27
CA GLU A 236 8.21 8.69 6.88
C GLU A 236 7.55 9.73 5.98
N THR A 237 6.25 10.00 6.16
CA THR A 237 5.56 11.07 5.42
C THR A 237 6.25 12.41 5.65
N HIS A 238 6.68 12.70 6.87
CA HIS A 238 7.47 13.90 7.16
C HIS A 238 8.87 13.86 6.52
N GLU A 239 9.57 12.72 6.55
CA GLU A 239 10.89 12.54 5.92
C GLU A 239 10.82 12.73 4.40
N LEU A 240 9.82 12.15 3.73
CA LEU A 240 9.55 12.33 2.30
C LEU A 240 9.35 13.81 1.95
N LYS A 241 8.54 14.53 2.75
CA LYS A 241 8.31 15.98 2.56
C LYS A 241 9.62 16.77 2.60
N ARG A 242 10.53 16.44 3.52
CA ARG A 242 11.85 17.08 3.62
C ARG A 242 12.74 16.80 2.40
N MET A 243 12.55 15.66 1.75
CA MET A 243 13.24 15.28 0.52
C MET A 243 12.56 15.84 -0.75
N GLY A 244 11.47 16.59 -0.61
CA GLY A 244 10.72 17.14 -1.75
C GLY A 244 9.69 16.19 -2.36
N PHE A 245 9.41 15.07 -1.70
CA PHE A 245 8.44 14.07 -2.14
C PHE A 245 7.19 14.06 -1.24
N LYS A 246 6.14 13.37 -1.70
CA LYS A 246 4.93 13.10 -0.91
C LYS A 246 4.69 11.60 -0.85
N ARG A 247 3.56 11.17 -0.27
CA ARG A 247 3.00 9.84 -0.56
C ARG A 247 2.48 9.81 -2.01
N ARG A 248 2.15 8.63 -2.53
CA ARG A 248 1.73 8.50 -3.93
C ARG A 248 0.86 7.28 -4.18
N PHE A 249 0.29 7.27 -5.37
CA PHE A 249 -0.03 6.05 -6.11
C PHE A 249 0.62 6.15 -7.50
N LEU A 250 0.56 5.08 -8.28
CA LEU A 250 1.23 4.98 -9.57
C LEU A 250 0.23 4.88 -10.71
N VAL A 251 0.57 5.50 -11.84
CA VAL A 251 -0.07 5.24 -13.14
C VAL A 251 0.92 4.50 -14.00
N VAL A 252 0.54 3.32 -14.46
CA VAL A 252 1.38 2.42 -15.23
C VAL A 252 0.86 2.31 -16.64
N GLU A 253 1.72 2.61 -17.59
CA GLU A 253 1.51 2.43 -19.01
C GLU A 253 2.44 1.31 -19.49
N PRO A 254 1.90 0.11 -19.79
CA PRO A 254 2.68 -0.95 -20.40
C PRO A 254 3.33 -0.44 -21.69
N GLY A 255 4.63 -0.70 -21.85
CA GLY A 255 5.41 -0.33 -23.03
C GLY A 255 5.96 -1.58 -23.73
N GLU A 256 6.53 -1.40 -24.92
CA GLU A 256 7.06 -2.51 -25.74
C GLU A 256 8.25 -3.23 -25.07
N GLU A 257 9.14 -2.49 -24.39
CA GLU A 257 10.28 -3.07 -23.66
C GLU A 257 10.11 -3.03 -22.14
N LEU A 258 9.92 -1.81 -21.61
CA LEU A 258 9.70 -1.52 -20.19
C LEU A 258 8.47 -0.62 -20.05
N PRO A 259 7.61 -0.87 -19.05
CA PRO A 259 6.47 -0.01 -18.77
C PRO A 259 6.95 1.37 -18.33
N ARG A 260 6.24 2.40 -18.77
CA ARG A 260 6.39 3.76 -18.28
C ARG A 260 5.53 3.91 -17.03
N VAL A 261 6.14 4.31 -15.92
CA VAL A 261 5.46 4.46 -14.64
C VAL A 261 5.57 5.90 -14.19
N ARG A 262 4.44 6.53 -13.91
CA ARG A 262 4.34 7.91 -13.40
C ARG A 262 3.83 7.91 -11.96
N SER A 263 4.51 8.64 -11.10
CA SER A 263 4.08 8.89 -9.73
C SER A 263 3.02 9.99 -9.71
N VAL A 264 1.87 9.70 -9.09
CA VAL A 264 0.89 10.72 -8.73
C VAL A 264 1.09 11.04 -7.25
N TRP A 265 1.85 12.10 -6.99
CA TRP A 265 2.20 12.55 -5.65
C TRP A 265 1.02 13.27 -5.00
N SER A 266 0.66 12.85 -3.79
CA SER A 266 -0.42 13.43 -3.00
C SER A 266 -0.07 13.37 -1.51
N ASP A 267 -0.47 14.39 -0.76
CA ASP A 267 -0.45 14.34 0.70
C ASP A 267 -1.69 13.65 1.26
N PHE A 268 -2.71 13.41 0.42
CA PHE A 268 -4.01 12.85 0.80
C PHE A 268 -4.66 13.61 1.97
N GLY A 269 -4.39 14.92 2.06
CA GLY A 269 -4.85 15.79 3.15
C GLY A 269 -4.10 15.58 4.47
N VAL A 270 -3.07 14.74 4.53
CA VAL A 270 -2.30 14.46 5.75
C VAL A 270 -1.03 15.33 5.79
N GLU A 271 -0.96 16.22 6.78
CA GLU A 271 0.27 16.93 7.10
C GLU A 271 0.90 16.41 8.38
N VAL A 272 2.18 16.03 8.30
CA VAL A 272 2.95 15.56 9.45
C VAL A 272 4.11 16.51 9.76
N VAL A 273 4.19 16.94 11.01
CA VAL A 273 5.32 17.67 11.59
C VAL A 273 5.94 16.79 12.68
N ASN A 274 7.26 16.57 12.61
CA ASN A 274 8.00 15.76 13.56
C ASN A 274 9.08 16.60 14.25
N GLU A 275 8.91 16.86 15.53
CA GLU A 275 9.75 17.78 16.31
C GLU A 275 10.40 17.08 17.50
N ARG A 276 11.64 17.45 17.79
CA ARG A 276 12.34 17.04 19.02
C ARG A 276 12.54 18.25 19.91
N ILE A 277 11.99 18.20 21.12
CA ILE A 277 11.97 19.32 22.05
C ILE A 277 12.70 18.94 23.35
N SER A 278 13.60 19.81 23.81
CA SER A 278 14.27 19.71 25.11
C SER A 278 13.51 20.52 26.16
N PHE A 279 13.26 19.92 27.33
CA PHE A 279 12.26 20.40 28.28
C PHE A 279 12.80 21.27 29.43
N THR A 280 12.04 22.30 29.81
CA THR A 280 12.16 23.07 31.07
C THR A 280 10.80 23.23 31.79
N ASN A 281 9.67 23.46 31.09
CA ASN A 281 8.31 23.45 31.68
C ASN A 281 7.17 23.10 30.67
N LEU A 282 6.01 22.68 31.19
CA LEU A 282 4.88 22.17 30.41
C LEU A 282 4.13 23.25 29.61
N SER A 283 3.93 24.42 30.21
CA SER A 283 3.18 25.52 29.59
C SER A 283 3.84 25.99 28.29
N GLU A 284 5.17 26.00 28.25
CA GLU A 284 5.94 26.31 27.04
C GLU A 284 5.72 25.28 25.93
N VAL A 285 5.71 23.99 26.25
CA VAL A 285 5.44 22.92 25.28
C VAL A 285 4.04 23.08 24.69
N LEU A 286 3.02 23.29 25.54
CA LEU A 286 1.65 23.47 25.07
C LEU A 286 1.51 24.70 24.16
N ASN A 287 2.16 25.81 24.52
CA ASN A 287 2.16 27.02 23.70
C ASN A 287 2.90 26.81 22.37
N TYR A 288 4.01 26.08 22.37
CA TYR A 288 4.75 25.74 21.17
C TYR A 288 3.95 24.82 20.23
N VAL A 289 3.38 23.73 20.76
CA VAL A 289 2.53 22.80 20.00
C VAL A 289 1.31 23.54 19.41
N LYS A 290 0.66 24.42 20.18
CA LYS A 290 -0.45 25.24 19.68
C LYS A 290 -0.05 26.17 18.55
N ARG A 291 1.17 26.71 18.57
CA ARG A 291 1.69 27.54 17.47
C ARG A 291 1.93 26.68 16.22
N LEU A 292 2.64 25.56 16.37
CA LEU A 292 2.87 24.64 15.25
C LEU A 292 1.56 24.19 14.60
N ALA A 293 0.57 23.80 15.40
CA ALA A 293 -0.73 23.34 14.90
C ALA A 293 -1.50 24.43 14.10
N LYS A 294 -1.26 25.71 14.39
CA LYS A 294 -1.86 26.84 13.64
C LYS A 294 -1.22 27.01 12.27
N ASP A 295 0.07 26.75 12.15
CA ASP A 295 0.83 26.90 10.90
C ASP A 295 0.70 25.67 9.99
N MET A 296 0.15 24.57 10.51
CA MET A 296 -0.18 23.40 9.73
C MET A 296 -1.48 23.58 8.92
N HIS A 297 -1.51 22.94 7.78
CA HIS A 297 -2.57 22.85 6.79
C HIS A 297 -3.00 21.37 6.58
N GLY A 298 -3.95 21.14 5.68
CA GLY A 298 -4.50 19.80 5.43
C GLY A 298 -5.65 19.42 6.35
N ASP A 299 -6.36 18.36 5.96
CA ASP A 299 -7.52 17.81 6.64
C ASP A 299 -7.11 17.08 7.94
N PHE A 300 -5.93 16.46 7.93
CA PHE A 300 -5.39 15.67 9.03
C PHE A 300 -4.02 16.20 9.45
N LYS A 301 -3.97 16.89 10.59
CA LYS A 301 -2.75 17.46 11.15
C LYS A 301 -2.17 16.52 12.20
N VAL A 302 -0.97 15.99 11.96
CA VAL A 302 -0.27 15.11 12.88
C VAL A 302 1.00 15.79 13.40
N LEU A 303 1.08 15.94 14.72
CA LEU A 303 2.27 16.42 15.43
C LEU A 303 2.92 15.25 16.17
N LEU A 304 4.09 14.82 15.69
CA LEU A 304 4.93 13.84 16.37
C LEU A 304 5.94 14.59 17.23
N ILE A 305 5.73 14.61 18.55
CA ILE A 305 6.60 15.30 19.49
C ILE A 305 7.46 14.28 20.25
N ASN A 306 8.78 14.39 20.11
CA ASN A 306 9.73 13.63 20.92
C ASN A 306 10.26 14.52 22.06
N LEU A 307 9.77 14.25 23.27
CA LEU A 307 10.18 14.97 24.48
C LEU A 307 11.44 14.34 25.07
N THR A 308 12.43 15.16 25.37
CA THR A 308 13.64 14.76 26.11
C THR A 308 13.63 15.39 27.50
N ASN A 309 14.13 14.66 28.51
CA ASN A 309 14.20 15.08 29.93
C ASN A 309 12.85 15.22 30.67
N VAL A 310 11.88 14.31 30.42
CA VAL A 310 10.59 14.29 31.13
C VAL A 310 10.39 12.96 31.85
N ASP A 311 9.93 13.03 33.10
CA ASP A 311 9.47 11.88 33.88
C ASP A 311 8.17 11.32 33.25
N PRO A 312 8.15 10.04 32.80
CA PRO A 312 6.99 9.41 32.18
C PRO A 312 5.69 9.51 33.00
N GLU A 313 5.78 9.53 34.34
CA GLU A 313 4.59 9.59 35.20
C GLU A 313 3.83 10.93 35.11
N LYS A 314 4.51 12.00 34.69
CA LYS A 314 3.90 13.34 34.53
C LYS A 314 3.17 13.54 33.20
N LEU A 315 3.32 12.61 32.24
CA LEU A 315 2.77 12.74 30.89
C LEU A 315 1.34 12.19 30.73
N GLY A 316 0.91 11.27 31.60
CA GLY A 316 -0.35 10.52 31.47
C GLY A 316 -1.66 11.31 31.54
N ARG A 317 -1.62 12.65 31.67
CA ARG A 317 -2.81 13.50 31.80
C ARG A 317 -3.04 14.51 30.65
N ILE A 318 -2.16 14.59 29.64
CA ILE A 318 -1.99 15.87 28.92
C ILE A 318 -2.20 15.82 27.39
N LEU A 319 -2.37 14.65 26.77
CA LEU A 319 -2.55 14.57 25.31
C LEU A 319 -3.73 13.64 24.95
N TYR A 320 -4.92 14.25 24.85
CA TYR A 320 -6.04 13.82 24.01
C TYR A 320 -6.30 14.92 22.98
#